data_AF-A0A429YSE5-F1
#
_entry.id   AF-A0A429YSE5-F1
#
_cell.length_a   1.000
_cell.length_b   1.000
_cell.length_c   1.000
_cell.angle_alpha   90.00
_cell.angle_beta   90.00
_cell.angle_gamma   90.00
#
_symmetry.space_group_name_H-M   'P 1'
#
loop_
_entity.id
_entity.type
_entity.pdbx_description
1 polymer ?
#
loop_
_entity_poly.entity_id
_entity_poly.type
_entity_poly.pdbx_seq_one_letter_code
_entity_poly.pdbx_strand_id
1 'polypeptide(L)'
;MFSRFVRMGRSVGRAGGAAVSALLLLPAFAAQSSAEVIVRGTEGAPLHEARPAPGSIFPDEHLIVAQPSPSEVNPSFLGPVLFMKSAHIDLEKGTMTLPLRKGRLESGELVWSVITDVTDENLAHLHGINYSAKLAYGLIGKATRSARIEKDGSFVFASGAVDFSPVHSITPGDAPNFFPPKAVQPGAIGDADYSPLVQFENGKNAVFNMPMVAFNASEETLDAMCDGMVDRAVVHDKVVAICPRDGTVTLQMTLGYTFGKPIFYLSTEANDPAVAALEGAILTPALDDMPFALEDAAPGESAERIYVFINGPTGSEHPFRQGINSALSDGGHGPLNVLGGVPTINLDYSPIWRLFPVLWTEEAIERGWRTKLTNAIDIENAGAKGIVESIAGGAPRAVGFLVNCPVVYRIN
;
A
#
# COMPACT_ATOMS: atom_id res chain seq x y z
N MET A 1 -43.46 30.30 74.07
CA MET A 1 -42.47 30.77 75.07
C MET A 1 -41.25 31.25 74.28
N PHE A 2 -41.16 32.52 73.87
CA PHE A 2 -40.67 33.69 74.65
C PHE A 2 -39.48 33.29 75.54
N SER A 3 -38.29 33.90 75.49
CA SER A 3 -37.79 35.21 75.04
C SER A 3 -36.24 35.13 75.17
N ARG A 4 -35.34 36.00 74.68
CA ARG A 4 -35.27 37.47 74.76
C ARG A 4 -33.97 37.91 74.02
N PHE A 5 -34.02 38.94 73.16
CA PHE A 5 -33.40 40.29 73.34
C PHE A 5 -31.87 40.33 73.05
N VAL A 6 -31.22 41.32 72.42
CA VAL A 6 -31.48 42.72 72.01
C VAL A 6 -30.47 43.12 70.92
N ARG A 7 -30.84 44.15 70.15
CA ARG A 7 -30.13 44.78 69.04
C ARG A 7 -29.39 46.07 69.49
N MET A 8 -28.15 46.26 69.04
CA MET A 8 -27.38 47.53 68.93
C MET A 8 -26.14 47.18 68.10
N GLY A 9 -25.58 47.91 67.14
CA GLY A 9 -25.77 49.22 66.53
C GLY A 9 -24.49 49.48 65.69
N ARG A 10 -24.65 50.07 64.49
CA ARG A 10 -23.71 50.73 63.53
C ARG A 10 -22.25 51.00 64.01
N SER A 11 -21.17 50.99 63.21
CA SER A 11 -20.95 51.40 61.80
C SER A 11 -19.53 51.07 61.30
N VAL A 12 -19.43 50.74 59.99
CA VAL A 12 -18.44 51.16 58.96
C VAL A 12 -16.94 50.85 59.14
N GLY A 13 -16.43 50.00 58.24
CA GLY A 13 -15.03 49.94 57.80
C GLY A 13 -14.91 49.18 56.47
N ARG A 14 -14.47 49.85 55.40
CA ARG A 14 -14.24 49.32 54.04
C ARG A 14 -12.97 48.45 53.99
N ALA A 15 -13.07 47.28 53.32
CA ALA A 15 -12.01 46.58 52.57
C ALA A 15 -12.74 45.51 51.73
N GLY A 16 -12.76 45.49 50.39
CA GLY A 16 -11.62 45.27 49.49
C GLY A 16 -11.01 43.91 49.82
N GLY A 17 -11.38 42.77 49.22
CA GLY A 17 -11.55 42.45 47.81
C GLY A 17 -10.50 41.39 47.47
N ALA A 18 -10.94 40.13 47.23
CA ALA A 18 -10.30 39.08 46.41
C ALA A 18 -10.84 37.70 46.83
N ALA A 19 -11.76 37.16 46.03
CA ALA A 19 -12.14 35.75 46.10
C ALA A 19 -11.04 34.92 45.42
N VAL A 20 -10.41 34.02 46.17
CA VAL A 20 -9.44 33.06 45.66
C VAL A 20 -10.21 31.92 45.01
N SER A 21 -10.37 31.98 43.68
CA SER A 21 -10.79 30.83 42.89
C SER A 21 -9.57 29.95 42.61
N ALA A 22 -9.48 28.82 43.30
CA ALA A 22 -8.51 27.79 42.99
C ALA A 22 -8.89 27.12 41.66
N LEU A 23 -8.24 27.52 40.56
CA LEU A 23 -8.28 26.79 39.30
C LEU A 23 -7.45 25.52 39.45
N LEU A 24 -8.11 24.37 39.51
CA LEU A 24 -7.52 23.07 39.22
C LEU A 24 -7.12 23.06 37.74
N LEU A 25 -5.84 23.29 37.46
CA LEU A 25 -5.23 23.01 36.15
C LEU A 25 -5.14 21.49 35.98
N LEU A 26 -6.17 20.91 35.39
CA LEU A 26 -6.06 19.58 34.78
C LEU A 26 -5.14 19.71 33.55
N PRO A 27 -4.09 18.90 33.41
CA PRO A 27 -3.36 18.84 32.16
C PRO A 27 -4.31 18.29 31.11
N ALA A 28 -4.63 19.12 30.11
CA ALA A 28 -5.28 18.66 28.90
C ALA A 28 -4.32 17.70 28.20
N PHE A 29 -4.48 16.40 28.47
CA PHE A 29 -4.02 15.39 27.53
C PHE A 29 -4.83 15.61 26.24
N ALA A 30 -4.22 16.31 25.29
CA ALA A 30 -4.64 16.23 23.91
C ALA A 30 -4.39 14.77 23.50
N ALA A 31 -5.44 13.95 23.52
CA ALA A 31 -5.45 12.77 22.68
C ALA A 31 -5.29 13.29 21.25
N GLN A 32 -4.12 13.10 20.65
CA GLN A 32 -3.98 13.16 19.20
C GLN A 32 -4.76 11.96 18.66
N SER A 33 -6.09 12.10 18.54
CA SER A 33 -6.81 11.33 17.54
C SER A 33 -6.46 12.01 16.21
N SER A 34 -5.45 11.49 15.52
CA SER A 34 -5.39 11.69 14.07
C SER A 34 -6.70 11.11 13.55
N ALA A 35 -7.68 11.97 13.25
CA ALA A 35 -8.94 11.52 12.71
C ALA A 35 -8.64 10.88 11.34
N GLU A 36 -8.78 9.57 11.26
CA GLU A 36 -8.62 8.80 10.05
C GLU A 36 -9.65 9.28 9.02
N VAL A 37 -9.19 9.90 7.93
CA VAL A 37 -10.10 10.37 6.87
C VAL A 37 -10.26 9.23 5.87
N ILE A 38 -11.37 8.51 5.98
CA ILE A 38 -11.80 7.53 4.98
C ILE A 38 -13.11 8.00 4.36
N VAL A 39 -13.11 8.22 3.05
CA VAL A 39 -14.36 8.28 2.27
C VAL A 39 -14.80 6.85 2.04
N ARG A 40 -15.82 6.42 2.80
CA ARG A 40 -16.24 5.02 2.85
C ARG A 40 -17.20 4.62 1.74
N GLY A 41 -17.90 5.58 1.16
CA GLY A 41 -18.97 5.35 0.19
C GLY A 41 -20.35 5.32 0.82
N THR A 42 -21.24 4.51 0.26
CA THR A 42 -22.63 4.38 0.72
C THR A 42 -22.73 3.38 1.88
N GLU A 43 -23.45 3.76 2.93
CA GLU A 43 -23.74 2.88 4.05
C GLU A 43 -24.83 1.84 3.73
N GLY A 44 -24.79 0.71 4.44
CA GLY A 44 -25.75 -0.38 4.29
C GLY A 44 -27.14 -0.04 4.84
N ALA A 45 -28.12 -0.87 4.49
CA ALA A 45 -29.43 -0.81 5.11
C ALA A 45 -29.34 -1.11 6.63
N PRO A 46 -30.20 -0.53 7.49
CA PRO A 46 -30.20 -0.83 8.92
C PRO A 46 -30.29 -2.33 9.18
N LEU A 47 -29.48 -2.83 10.11
CA LEU A 47 -29.40 -4.25 10.51
C LEU A 47 -28.92 -5.23 9.43
N HIS A 48 -28.33 -4.74 8.33
CA HIS A 48 -27.68 -5.58 7.32
C HIS A 48 -26.17 -5.64 7.56
N GLU A 49 -25.57 -6.84 7.47
CA GLU A 49 -24.15 -7.06 7.75
C GLU A 49 -23.21 -6.68 6.58
N ALA A 50 -23.81 -6.31 5.44
CA ALA A 50 -23.09 -5.86 4.26
C ALA A 50 -23.63 -4.53 3.72
N ARG A 51 -22.79 -3.78 3.03
CA ARG A 51 -23.11 -2.55 2.32
C ARG A 51 -22.64 -2.63 0.87
N PRO A 52 -23.18 -1.79 -0.04
CA PRO A 52 -22.69 -1.72 -1.41
C PRO A 52 -21.18 -1.47 -1.45
N ALA A 53 -20.49 -2.16 -2.34
CA ALA A 53 -19.09 -1.90 -2.60
C ALA A 53 -18.91 -0.48 -3.19
N PRO A 54 -17.82 0.23 -2.86
CA PRO A 54 -17.55 1.55 -3.39
C PRO A 54 -17.17 1.47 -4.87
N GLY A 55 -17.30 2.59 -5.59
CA GLY A 55 -17.15 2.63 -7.05
C GLY A 55 -15.83 2.07 -7.57
N SER A 56 -14.73 2.25 -6.83
CA SER A 56 -13.39 1.81 -7.26
C SER A 56 -13.17 0.30 -7.32
N ILE A 57 -14.03 -0.49 -6.67
CA ILE A 57 -13.97 -1.97 -6.68
C ILE A 57 -15.21 -2.60 -7.30
N PHE A 58 -16.13 -1.80 -7.84
CA PHE A 58 -17.25 -2.32 -8.60
C PHE A 58 -16.82 -2.50 -10.08
N PRO A 59 -17.22 -3.59 -10.78
CA PRO A 59 -18.08 -4.69 -10.36
C PRO A 59 -17.33 -5.90 -9.77
N ASP A 60 -16.04 -5.77 -9.45
CA ASP A 60 -15.23 -6.85 -8.85
C ASP A 60 -15.81 -7.41 -7.57
N GLU A 61 -16.26 -6.48 -6.74
CA GLU A 61 -17.00 -6.71 -5.52
C GLU A 61 -18.30 -5.92 -5.59
N HIS A 62 -19.40 -6.57 -5.23
CA HIS A 62 -20.72 -5.92 -5.19
C HIS A 62 -21.07 -5.46 -3.78
N LEU A 63 -20.52 -6.13 -2.77
CA LEU A 63 -20.81 -5.92 -1.37
C LEU A 63 -19.53 -6.02 -0.55
N ILE A 64 -19.48 -5.24 0.52
CA ILE A 64 -18.43 -5.30 1.54
C ILE A 64 -19.07 -5.26 2.94
N VAL A 65 -18.31 -5.55 3.99
CA VAL A 65 -18.84 -5.60 5.36
C VAL A 65 -19.33 -4.23 5.80
N ALA A 66 -20.53 -4.20 6.38
CA ALA A 66 -21.10 -3.01 6.96
C ALA A 66 -20.39 -2.64 8.27
N GLN A 67 -20.46 -1.37 8.65
CA GLN A 67 -19.92 -0.89 9.92
C GLN A 67 -21.03 -0.52 10.92
N PRO A 68 -20.75 -0.58 12.24
CA PRO A 68 -19.47 -0.91 12.87
C PRO A 68 -19.10 -2.40 12.71
N SER A 69 -17.81 -2.67 12.61
CA SER A 69 -17.28 -4.02 12.35
C SER A 69 -16.46 -4.56 13.54
N PRO A 70 -16.41 -5.89 13.76
CA PRO A 70 -15.58 -6.48 14.81
C PRO A 70 -14.10 -6.06 14.75
N SER A 71 -13.58 -5.73 13.57
CA SER A 71 -12.20 -5.27 13.39
C SER A 71 -11.89 -3.92 14.06
N GLU A 72 -12.90 -3.11 14.37
CA GLU A 72 -12.75 -1.87 15.14
C GLU A 72 -12.34 -2.13 16.59
N VAL A 73 -12.64 -3.32 17.12
CA VAL A 73 -12.22 -3.75 18.47
C VAL A 73 -10.90 -4.52 18.40
N ASN A 74 -10.78 -5.44 17.44
CA ASN A 74 -9.56 -6.21 17.24
C ASN A 74 -9.31 -6.40 15.73
N PRO A 75 -8.22 -5.85 15.17
CA PRO A 75 -8.00 -5.85 13.73
C PRO A 75 -7.77 -7.24 13.12
N SER A 76 -7.61 -8.30 13.92
CA SER A 76 -7.62 -9.69 13.44
C SER A 76 -9.02 -10.22 13.11
N PHE A 77 -10.09 -9.59 13.60
CA PHE A 77 -11.47 -10.01 13.35
C PHE A 77 -11.99 -9.56 11.98
N LEU A 78 -13.20 -10.00 11.62
CA LEU A 78 -13.86 -9.61 10.37
C LEU A 78 -14.07 -8.10 10.28
N GLY A 79 -13.89 -7.55 9.07
CA GLY A 79 -14.15 -6.14 8.77
C GLY A 79 -12.92 -5.37 8.27
N PRO A 80 -13.11 -4.07 7.97
CA PRO A 80 -12.07 -3.19 7.46
C PRO A 80 -10.93 -2.93 8.43
N VAL A 81 -9.72 -2.77 7.91
CA VAL A 81 -8.54 -2.34 8.68
C VAL A 81 -7.67 -1.43 7.83
N LEU A 82 -7.39 -0.22 8.31
CA LEU A 82 -6.32 0.61 7.75
C LEU A 82 -4.97 0.15 8.32
N PHE A 83 -4.13 -0.40 7.45
CA PHE A 83 -2.78 -0.81 7.81
C PHE A 83 -1.85 0.40 7.83
N MET A 84 -1.84 1.16 6.73
CA MET A 84 -1.01 2.35 6.58
C MET A 84 -1.73 3.57 7.16
N LYS A 85 -1.66 3.74 8.48
CA LYS A 85 -2.33 4.82 9.24
C LYS A 85 -1.90 6.24 8.85
N SER A 86 -0.78 6.40 8.16
CA SER A 86 -0.37 7.68 7.58
C SER A 86 -1.17 8.10 6.35
N ALA A 87 -1.99 7.20 5.80
CA ALA A 87 -2.76 7.43 4.58
C ALA A 87 -4.16 7.99 4.88
N HIS A 88 -4.61 8.92 4.05
CA HIS A 88 -6.03 9.25 3.91
C HIS A 88 -6.60 8.51 2.72
N ILE A 89 -7.70 7.78 2.90
CA ILE A 89 -8.23 6.86 1.88
C ILE A 89 -9.52 7.40 1.27
N ASP A 90 -9.61 7.38 -0.05
CA ASP A 90 -10.87 7.54 -0.78
C ASP A 90 -11.24 6.21 -1.43
N LEU A 91 -12.14 5.46 -0.79
CA LEU A 91 -12.55 4.16 -1.31
C LEU A 91 -13.44 4.29 -2.55
N GLU A 92 -14.11 5.42 -2.77
CA GLU A 92 -14.90 5.63 -3.99
C GLU A 92 -13.98 5.81 -5.21
N LYS A 93 -12.85 6.51 -5.03
CA LYS A 93 -11.85 6.70 -6.09
C LYS A 93 -10.77 5.62 -6.15
N GLY A 94 -10.63 4.82 -5.09
CA GLY A 94 -9.56 3.82 -4.98
C GLY A 94 -8.19 4.47 -4.83
N THR A 95 -8.12 5.64 -4.18
CA THR A 95 -6.89 6.40 -4.03
C THR A 95 -6.52 6.59 -2.57
N MET A 96 -5.23 6.80 -2.31
CA MET A 96 -4.74 7.18 -1.00
C MET A 96 -3.83 8.40 -1.05
N THR A 97 -3.91 9.29 -0.07
CA THR A 97 -3.02 10.45 0.07
C THR A 97 -2.03 10.20 1.20
N LEU A 98 -0.74 10.35 0.91
CA LEU A 98 0.37 10.16 1.85
C LEU A 98 1.19 11.43 2.05
N PRO A 99 1.92 11.54 3.18
CA PRO A 99 2.97 12.53 3.35
C PRO A 99 4.07 12.37 2.29
N LEU A 100 4.37 13.46 1.59
CA LEU A 100 5.46 13.55 0.61
C LEU A 100 6.77 13.89 1.32
N ARG A 101 7.84 13.15 1.01
CA ARG A 101 9.18 13.36 1.57
C ARG A 101 10.12 13.93 0.52
N LYS A 102 10.75 15.05 0.87
CA LYS A 102 11.79 15.70 0.07
C LYS A 102 13.17 15.24 0.54
N GLY A 103 14.00 14.84 -0.42
CA GLY A 103 15.41 14.59 -0.23
C GLY A 103 16.21 14.99 -1.46
N ARG A 104 17.46 14.55 -1.53
CA ARG A 104 18.32 14.73 -2.71
C ARG A 104 19.33 13.59 -2.84
N LEU A 105 19.84 13.40 -4.04
CA LEU A 105 21.08 12.63 -4.22
C LEU A 105 22.29 13.44 -3.73
N GLU A 106 23.41 12.77 -3.47
CA GLU A 106 24.68 13.46 -3.22
C GLU A 106 25.10 14.38 -4.37
N SER A 107 24.75 14.00 -5.60
CA SER A 107 24.96 14.79 -6.82
C SER A 107 24.06 16.04 -6.92
N GLY A 108 23.04 16.16 -6.07
CA GLY A 108 22.22 17.37 -5.89
C GLY A 108 20.82 17.31 -6.47
N GLU A 109 20.48 16.30 -7.29
CA GLU A 109 19.16 16.10 -7.86
C GLU A 109 18.12 15.85 -6.76
N LEU A 110 16.94 16.45 -6.91
CA LEU A 110 15.86 16.29 -5.94
C LEU A 110 15.25 14.89 -5.99
N VAL A 111 14.91 14.37 -4.82
CA VAL A 111 14.22 13.09 -4.67
C VAL A 111 12.91 13.33 -3.93
N TRP A 112 11.80 12.91 -4.52
CA TRP A 112 10.48 12.95 -3.92
C TRP A 112 10.01 11.52 -3.67
N SER A 113 9.69 11.20 -2.41
CA SER A 113 9.39 9.82 -2.00
C SER A 113 8.22 9.74 -1.02
N VAL A 114 7.66 8.55 -0.90
CA VAL A 114 6.78 8.16 0.20
C VAL A 114 7.52 7.17 1.10
N ILE A 115 7.01 6.91 2.30
CA ILE A 115 7.51 5.86 3.18
C ILE A 115 6.35 4.93 3.49
N THR A 116 6.50 3.63 3.25
CA THR A 116 5.38 2.68 3.34
C THR A 116 5.58 1.58 4.38
N ASP A 117 6.84 1.20 4.64
CA ASP A 117 7.18 0.10 5.54
C ASP A 117 8.52 0.33 6.22
N VAL A 118 8.74 -0.32 7.36
CA VAL A 118 10.04 -0.33 8.04
C VAL A 118 10.25 -1.62 8.84
N THR A 119 11.50 -2.03 9.01
CA THR A 119 11.89 -3.21 9.81
C THR A 119 11.84 -3.01 11.32
N ASP A 120 11.41 -1.85 11.81
CA ASP A 120 11.34 -1.56 13.24
C ASP A 120 9.93 -1.18 13.65
N GLU A 121 9.34 -1.97 14.55
CA GLU A 121 7.94 -1.82 14.96
C GLU A 121 7.65 -0.46 15.61
N ASN A 122 8.58 0.07 16.40
CA ASN A 122 8.40 1.38 17.03
C ASN A 122 8.41 2.51 15.99
N LEU A 123 9.29 2.45 14.99
CA LEU A 123 9.30 3.41 13.89
C LEU A 123 8.06 3.25 13.00
N ALA A 124 7.60 2.02 12.76
CA ALA A 124 6.38 1.76 12.02
C ALA A 124 5.18 2.44 12.70
N HIS A 125 5.03 2.23 14.02
CA HIS A 125 3.99 2.87 14.83
C HIS A 125 4.13 4.40 14.88
N LEU A 126 5.35 4.92 15.03
CA LEU A 126 5.61 6.36 15.08
C LEU A 126 5.21 7.06 13.77
N HIS A 127 5.48 6.43 12.64
CA HIS A 127 5.25 7.01 11.32
C HIS A 127 3.90 6.63 10.71
N GLY A 128 3.14 5.72 11.34
CA GLY A 128 1.87 5.23 10.80
C GLY A 128 2.04 4.37 9.54
N ILE A 129 3.19 3.72 9.38
CA ILE A 129 3.53 2.87 8.24
C ILE A 129 3.55 1.40 8.68
N ASN A 130 3.67 0.46 7.75
CA ASN A 130 3.65 -0.95 8.09
C ASN A 130 4.96 -1.41 8.73
N TYR A 131 4.88 -2.37 9.64
CA TYR A 131 6.04 -3.10 10.14
C TYR A 131 6.27 -4.34 9.27
N SER A 132 7.51 -4.52 8.76
CA SER A 132 7.91 -5.75 8.08
C SER A 132 9.27 -6.22 8.55
N ALA A 133 9.29 -7.30 9.34
CA ALA A 133 10.54 -7.91 9.80
C ALA A 133 11.38 -8.48 8.65
N LYS A 134 10.73 -9.00 7.59
CA LYS A 134 11.38 -9.67 6.46
C LYS A 134 12.26 -8.73 5.64
N LEU A 135 11.95 -7.44 5.61
CA LEU A 135 12.81 -6.44 4.96
C LEU A 135 14.24 -6.39 5.55
N ALA A 136 14.47 -6.93 6.75
CA ALA A 136 15.82 -7.07 7.30
C ALA A 136 16.72 -7.94 6.42
N TYR A 137 16.14 -8.88 5.65
CA TYR A 137 16.86 -9.69 4.67
C TYR A 137 17.03 -9.00 3.31
N GLY A 138 16.41 -7.83 3.09
CA GLY A 138 16.61 -7.01 1.89
C GLY A 138 17.92 -6.24 1.87
N LEU A 139 18.69 -6.25 2.97
CA LEU A 139 20.02 -5.65 3.07
C LEU A 139 21.09 -6.49 2.36
N ILE A 140 20.92 -6.69 1.06
CA ILE A 140 21.76 -7.52 0.20
C ILE A 140 22.07 -6.78 -1.11
N GLY A 141 23.34 -6.81 -1.51
CA GLY A 141 23.78 -6.21 -2.77
C GLY A 141 23.31 -4.77 -2.94
N LYS A 142 22.71 -4.48 -4.08
CA LYS A 142 22.11 -3.19 -4.45
C LYS A 142 20.62 -3.09 -4.13
N ALA A 143 20.02 -4.14 -3.56
CA ALA A 143 18.61 -4.13 -3.21
C ALA A 143 18.29 -3.14 -2.08
N THR A 144 19.27 -2.57 -1.39
CA THR A 144 19.09 -1.47 -0.43
C THR A 144 20.09 -0.34 -0.69
N ARG A 145 19.62 0.90 -0.71
CA ARG A 145 20.42 2.12 -0.84
C ARG A 145 20.88 2.63 0.52
N SER A 146 22.06 3.23 0.55
CA SER A 146 22.52 4.04 1.69
C SER A 146 21.99 5.46 1.61
N ALA A 147 21.57 6.00 2.75
CA ALA A 147 21.22 7.40 2.91
C ALA A 147 21.69 7.94 4.28
N ARG A 148 21.65 9.25 4.44
CA ARG A 148 21.84 9.93 5.73
C ARG A 148 20.81 11.00 5.96
N ILE A 149 20.60 11.33 7.22
CA ILE A 149 19.76 12.45 7.65
C ILE A 149 20.69 13.61 8.03
N GLU A 150 20.55 14.75 7.36
CA GLU A 150 21.35 15.94 7.64
C GLU A 150 20.85 16.68 8.90
N LYS A 151 21.64 17.64 9.39
CA LYS A 151 21.30 18.43 10.60
C LYS A 151 19.98 19.20 10.47
N ASP A 152 19.59 19.54 9.25
CA ASP A 152 18.33 20.21 8.94
C ASP A 152 17.15 19.23 8.77
N GLY A 153 17.39 17.92 8.93
CA GLY A 153 16.41 16.86 8.76
C GLY A 153 16.22 16.39 7.32
N SER A 154 16.95 16.94 6.35
CA SER A 154 16.86 16.51 4.94
C SER A 154 17.50 15.14 4.72
N PHE A 155 16.91 14.34 3.83
CA PHE A 155 17.47 13.06 3.41
C PHE A 155 18.45 13.26 2.26
N VAL A 156 19.63 12.64 2.38
CA VAL A 156 20.63 12.58 1.31
C VAL A 156 20.91 11.13 0.98
N PHE A 157 20.60 10.73 -0.24
CA PHE A 157 20.81 9.37 -0.75
C PHE A 157 22.15 9.31 -1.49
N ALA A 158 22.91 8.23 -1.30
CA ALA A 158 24.21 8.05 -1.94
C ALA A 158 24.12 7.99 -3.47
N SER A 159 23.14 7.26 -4.00
CA SER A 159 22.95 7.01 -5.44
C SER A 159 21.50 6.57 -5.72
N GLY A 160 21.17 6.28 -6.98
CA GLY A 160 19.88 5.71 -7.40
C GLY A 160 18.93 6.74 -7.98
N ALA A 161 19.04 6.97 -9.29
CA ALA A 161 18.16 7.82 -10.09
C ALA A 161 17.01 7.03 -10.73
N VAL A 162 15.92 7.72 -11.03
CA VAL A 162 14.78 7.16 -11.78
C VAL A 162 14.47 8.08 -12.96
N ASP A 163 14.39 7.50 -14.14
CA ASP A 163 13.88 8.15 -15.35
C ASP A 163 12.37 7.91 -15.46
N PHE A 164 11.57 8.97 -15.26
CA PHE A 164 10.12 8.96 -15.42
C PHE A 164 9.66 9.37 -16.83
N SER A 165 10.58 9.74 -17.73
CA SER A 165 10.22 10.17 -19.10
C SER A 165 9.65 9.09 -20.03
N PRO A 166 9.87 7.77 -19.81
CA PRO A 166 9.24 6.75 -20.65
C PRO A 166 7.72 6.79 -20.61
N VAL A 167 7.08 6.57 -21.76
CA VAL A 167 5.62 6.49 -21.84
C VAL A 167 5.21 5.04 -21.61
N HIS A 168 4.50 4.80 -20.50
CA HIS A 168 3.93 3.49 -20.20
C HIS A 168 3.07 2.98 -21.35
N SER A 169 3.31 1.74 -21.78
CA SER A 169 2.46 1.09 -22.77
C SER A 169 2.51 -0.43 -22.68
N ILE A 170 1.37 -1.06 -22.98
CA ILE A 170 1.24 -2.51 -23.09
C ILE A 170 0.44 -2.81 -24.34
N THR A 171 0.99 -3.67 -25.21
CA THR A 171 0.28 -4.22 -26.34
C THR A 171 -0.08 -5.66 -26.04
N PRO A 172 -1.36 -5.98 -25.78
CA PRO A 172 -1.79 -7.35 -25.52
C PRO A 172 -1.39 -8.32 -26.63
N GLY A 173 -1.28 -9.60 -26.26
CA GLY A 173 -1.24 -10.75 -27.17
C GLY A 173 -2.52 -10.91 -27.98
N ASP A 174 -2.60 -12.00 -28.74
CA ASP A 174 -3.79 -12.29 -29.54
C ASP A 174 -4.88 -12.99 -28.71
N ALA A 175 -6.13 -12.60 -28.95
CA ALA A 175 -7.27 -13.30 -28.34
C ALA A 175 -7.27 -14.80 -28.72
N PRO A 176 -7.69 -15.71 -27.82
CA PRO A 176 -8.17 -15.44 -26.46
C PRO A 176 -7.07 -15.37 -25.38
N ASN A 177 -5.80 -15.53 -25.77
CA ASN A 177 -4.66 -15.61 -24.86
C ASN A 177 -3.78 -14.36 -24.99
N PHE A 178 -4.18 -13.31 -24.28
CA PHE A 178 -3.51 -12.00 -24.33
C PHE A 178 -2.12 -11.98 -23.67
N PHE A 179 -1.80 -12.99 -22.85
CA PHE A 179 -0.46 -13.24 -22.35
C PHE A 179 0.28 -14.30 -23.19
N PRO A 180 1.56 -14.10 -23.53
CA PRO A 180 2.36 -12.91 -23.23
C PRO A 180 1.97 -11.70 -24.09
N PRO A 181 2.09 -10.45 -23.58
CA PRO A 181 1.95 -9.25 -24.38
C PRO A 181 2.97 -9.22 -25.53
N LYS A 182 2.58 -8.63 -26.67
CA LYS A 182 3.47 -8.45 -27.84
C LYS A 182 4.55 -7.40 -27.61
N ALA A 183 4.24 -6.40 -26.80
CA ALA A 183 5.16 -5.34 -26.43
C ALA A 183 4.78 -4.80 -25.04
N VAL A 184 5.80 -4.43 -24.28
CA VAL A 184 5.68 -3.79 -22.96
C VAL A 184 6.70 -2.66 -22.88
N GLN A 185 6.31 -1.56 -22.24
CA GLN A 185 7.17 -0.43 -21.92
C GLN A 185 6.80 0.04 -20.51
N PRO A 186 7.67 -0.14 -19.50
CA PRO A 186 7.52 0.54 -18.22
C PRO A 186 7.52 2.05 -18.41
N GLY A 187 6.71 2.77 -17.63
CA GLY A 187 6.69 4.24 -17.64
C GLY A 187 7.78 4.88 -16.77
N ALA A 188 8.46 4.08 -15.95
CA ALA A 188 9.59 4.55 -15.16
C ALA A 188 10.68 3.49 -15.07
N ILE A 189 11.94 3.93 -15.11
CA ILE A 189 13.12 3.05 -15.10
C ILE A 189 14.12 3.59 -14.08
N GLY A 190 14.36 2.81 -13.04
CA GLY A 190 15.46 3.02 -12.11
C GLY A 190 16.80 2.65 -12.75
N ASP A 191 17.83 3.43 -12.43
CA ASP A 191 19.20 3.05 -12.79
C ASP A 191 19.67 1.80 -12.00
N ALA A 192 20.90 1.36 -12.29
CA ALA A 192 21.47 0.17 -11.66
C ALA A 192 21.72 0.30 -10.15
N ASP A 193 21.59 1.49 -9.57
CA ASP A 193 21.80 1.78 -8.15
C ASP A 193 20.50 2.22 -7.44
N TYR A 194 19.38 2.29 -8.16
CA TYR A 194 18.07 2.59 -7.59
C TYR A 194 17.43 1.36 -6.97
N SER A 195 16.91 1.54 -5.76
CA SER A 195 16.06 0.63 -5.01
C SER A 195 15.12 1.46 -4.14
N PRO A 196 13.90 0.98 -3.83
CA PRO A 196 13.04 1.61 -2.84
C PRO A 196 13.51 1.35 -1.41
N LEU A 197 14.31 0.32 -1.15
CA LEU A 197 14.77 0.03 0.21
C LEU A 197 15.94 0.96 0.57
N VAL A 198 15.88 1.54 1.77
CA VAL A 198 16.83 2.54 2.24
C VAL A 198 17.27 2.23 3.66
N GLN A 199 18.57 2.25 3.91
CA GLN A 199 19.16 2.22 5.25
C GLN A 199 19.82 3.57 5.54
N PHE A 200 19.48 4.16 6.69
CA PHE A 200 20.12 5.40 7.14
C PHE A 200 21.38 5.11 7.96
N GLU A 201 22.53 5.62 7.50
CA GLU A 201 23.85 5.40 8.11
C GLU A 201 23.97 6.01 9.53
N ASN A 202 23.27 7.12 9.76
CA ASN A 202 23.32 7.87 11.02
C ASN A 202 22.01 7.77 11.83
N GLY A 203 21.26 6.67 11.64
CA GLY A 203 20.00 6.38 12.32
C GLY A 203 20.00 5.06 13.09
N LYS A 204 18.81 4.64 13.53
CA LYS A 204 18.60 3.28 14.02
C LYS A 204 18.87 2.31 12.87
N ASN A 205 19.49 1.16 13.16
CA ASN A 205 19.70 0.12 12.17
C ASN A 205 18.34 -0.51 11.75
N ALA A 206 17.70 0.12 10.78
CA ALA A 206 16.42 -0.27 10.21
C ALA A 206 16.42 -0.02 8.70
N VAL A 207 15.73 -0.87 7.96
CA VAL A 207 15.49 -0.71 6.53
C VAL A 207 14.10 -0.12 6.34
N PHE A 208 14.03 1.00 5.64
CA PHE A 208 12.78 1.66 5.26
C PHE A 208 12.45 1.32 3.81
N ASN A 209 11.18 1.08 3.52
CA ASN A 209 10.67 1.06 2.16
C ASN A 209 10.25 2.49 1.78
N MET A 210 10.99 3.11 0.86
CA MET A 210 10.86 4.50 0.44
C MET A 210 10.73 4.66 -1.10
N PRO A 211 9.62 4.21 -1.71
CA PRO A 211 9.37 4.38 -3.14
C PRO A 211 9.51 5.83 -3.60
N MET A 212 10.14 6.02 -4.77
CA MET A 212 10.29 7.33 -5.39
C MET A 212 9.06 7.65 -6.23
N VAL A 213 8.51 8.86 -6.10
CA VAL A 213 7.31 9.28 -6.84
C VAL A 213 7.59 10.38 -7.86
N ALA A 214 8.74 11.06 -7.76
CA ALA A 214 9.28 11.98 -8.76
C ALA A 214 10.80 12.15 -8.57
N PHE A 215 11.52 12.45 -9.65
CA PHE A 215 12.97 12.64 -9.63
C PHE A 215 13.38 13.92 -10.35
N ASN A 216 14.27 14.69 -9.73
CA ASN A 216 14.86 15.93 -10.24
C ASN A 216 13.84 16.99 -10.71
N ALA A 217 12.60 16.91 -10.22
CA ALA A 217 11.54 17.87 -10.49
C ALA A 217 11.53 18.98 -9.43
N SER A 218 11.36 20.23 -9.86
CA SER A 218 11.23 21.39 -8.96
C SER A 218 9.90 21.38 -8.21
N GLU A 219 9.84 22.10 -7.08
CA GLU A 219 8.57 22.30 -6.35
C GLU A 219 7.54 22.99 -7.23
N GLU A 220 7.95 24.01 -7.98
CA GLU A 220 7.08 24.76 -8.87
C GLU A 220 6.46 23.89 -9.96
N THR A 221 7.24 22.94 -10.52
CA THR A 221 6.73 21.96 -11.50
C THR A 221 5.69 21.04 -10.88
N LEU A 222 5.95 20.53 -9.67
CA LEU A 222 5.07 19.57 -9.02
C LEU A 222 3.82 20.24 -8.40
N ASP A 223 3.93 21.47 -7.90
CA ASP A 223 2.80 22.23 -7.36
C ASP A 223 1.74 22.53 -8.43
N ALA A 224 2.12 22.54 -9.71
CA ALA A 224 1.16 22.63 -10.82
C ALA A 224 0.24 21.39 -10.93
N MET A 225 0.55 20.31 -10.20
CA MET A 225 -0.18 19.03 -10.20
C MET A 225 -0.93 18.77 -8.88
N CYS A 226 -1.07 19.78 -8.01
CA CYS A 226 -1.79 19.66 -6.74
C CYS A 226 -3.27 19.26 -6.93
N ASP A 227 -3.90 19.79 -7.99
CA ASP A 227 -5.31 19.57 -8.30
C ASP A 227 -5.53 18.41 -9.30
N GLY A 228 -4.49 17.58 -9.51
CA GLY A 228 -4.48 16.50 -10.49
C GLY A 228 -3.85 16.90 -11.83
N MET A 229 -4.31 16.29 -12.93
CA MET A 229 -3.74 16.48 -14.29
C MET A 229 -2.22 16.26 -14.34
N VAL A 230 -1.78 15.18 -13.69
CA VAL A 230 -0.37 14.86 -13.53
C VAL A 230 0.32 14.59 -14.87
N ASP A 231 1.57 15.03 -14.98
CA ASP A 231 2.44 14.66 -16.10
C ASP A 231 3.24 13.40 -15.74
N ARG A 232 2.88 12.27 -16.36
CA ARG A 232 3.53 10.98 -16.13
C ARG A 232 4.97 10.91 -16.64
N ALA A 233 5.42 11.87 -17.44
CA ALA A 233 6.83 12.01 -17.79
C ALA A 233 7.70 12.52 -16.62
N VAL A 234 7.07 12.97 -15.53
CA VAL A 234 7.73 13.61 -14.36
C VAL A 234 7.50 12.82 -13.08
N VAL A 235 6.36 12.11 -12.98
CA VAL A 235 5.93 11.42 -11.78
C VAL A 235 5.57 9.96 -12.05
N HIS A 236 5.63 9.14 -11.00
CA HIS A 236 5.29 7.72 -11.06
C HIS A 236 3.87 7.47 -11.61
N ASP A 237 3.70 6.36 -12.36
CA ASP A 237 2.45 5.91 -12.98
C ASP A 237 1.25 5.68 -12.04
N LYS A 238 1.43 5.71 -10.73
CA LYS A 238 0.33 5.63 -9.77
C LYS A 238 -0.02 6.98 -9.17
N VAL A 239 0.75 8.03 -9.40
CA VAL A 239 0.42 9.38 -8.93
C VAL A 239 -0.82 9.88 -9.67
N VAL A 240 -1.78 10.40 -8.93
CA VAL A 240 -2.99 11.07 -9.46
C VAL A 240 -3.03 12.55 -9.09
N ALA A 241 -2.32 12.95 -8.04
CA ALA A 241 -2.03 14.34 -7.67
C ALA A 241 -0.76 14.38 -6.81
N ILE A 242 0.03 15.44 -6.88
CA ILE A 242 1.21 15.65 -6.04
C ILE A 242 1.31 17.13 -5.68
N CYS A 243 1.56 17.43 -4.42
CA CYS A 243 1.53 18.81 -3.93
C CYS A 243 2.62 19.04 -2.87
N PRO A 244 3.86 19.37 -3.26
CA PRO A 244 4.93 19.72 -2.34
C PRO A 244 4.57 20.84 -1.36
N ARG A 245 3.86 21.88 -1.80
CA ARG A 245 3.38 22.96 -0.92
C ARG A 245 2.58 22.43 0.27
N ASP A 246 1.74 21.44 0.03
CA ASP A 246 0.88 20.85 1.04
C ASP A 246 1.52 19.61 1.68
N GLY A 247 2.72 19.22 1.22
CA GLY A 247 3.49 18.09 1.71
C GLY A 247 2.83 16.73 1.45
N THR A 248 2.08 16.58 0.35
CA THR A 248 1.31 15.35 0.08
C THR A 248 1.43 14.84 -1.35
N VAL A 249 1.14 13.55 -1.53
CA VAL A 249 0.97 12.89 -2.82
C VAL A 249 -0.20 11.93 -2.75
N THR A 250 -1.04 11.91 -3.78
CA THR A 250 -2.16 10.98 -3.91
C THR A 250 -1.82 9.91 -4.94
N LEU A 251 -1.94 8.65 -4.56
CA LEU A 251 -1.60 7.47 -5.34
C LEU A 251 -2.85 6.62 -5.59
N GLN A 252 -2.96 6.06 -6.79
CA GLN A 252 -3.92 5.04 -7.16
C GLN A 252 -3.55 3.72 -6.46
N MET A 253 -4.52 3.09 -5.81
CA MET A 253 -4.37 1.77 -5.21
C MET A 253 -4.80 0.67 -6.18
N THR A 254 -4.27 -0.53 -5.97
CA THR A 254 -4.60 -1.74 -6.72
C THR A 254 -5.47 -2.65 -5.86
N LEU A 255 -6.58 -3.16 -6.42
CA LEU A 255 -7.41 -4.18 -5.78
C LEU A 255 -6.74 -5.55 -5.89
N GLY A 256 -6.74 -6.30 -4.79
CA GLY A 256 -6.36 -7.71 -4.76
C GLY A 256 -7.02 -8.42 -3.59
N TYR A 257 -6.52 -9.62 -3.30
CA TYR A 257 -7.07 -10.46 -2.25
C TYR A 257 -5.98 -11.07 -1.38
N THR A 258 -6.34 -11.44 -0.15
CA THR A 258 -5.51 -12.27 0.74
C THR A 258 -6.42 -13.12 1.61
N PHE A 259 -6.22 -14.43 1.63
CA PHE A 259 -7.04 -15.39 2.40
C PHE A 259 -8.56 -15.14 2.31
N GLY A 260 -9.06 -14.87 1.10
CA GLY A 260 -10.48 -14.61 0.83
C GLY A 260 -10.96 -13.19 1.14
N LYS A 261 -10.08 -12.29 1.56
CA LYS A 261 -10.40 -10.91 1.95
C LYS A 261 -9.95 -9.93 0.86
N PRO A 262 -10.82 -9.05 0.35
CA PRO A 262 -10.41 -8.00 -0.56
C PRO A 262 -9.53 -6.97 0.16
N ILE A 263 -8.48 -6.51 -0.52
CA ILE A 263 -7.53 -5.53 -0.01
C ILE A 263 -7.15 -4.50 -1.07
N PHE A 264 -6.71 -3.34 -0.61
CA PHE A 264 -5.94 -2.40 -1.40
C PHE A 264 -4.45 -2.48 -1.03
N TYR A 265 -3.63 -2.47 -2.08
CA TYR A 265 -2.18 -2.42 -2.01
C TYR A 265 -1.65 -1.45 -3.08
N LEU A 266 -0.37 -1.13 -3.05
CA LEU A 266 0.32 -0.37 -4.09
C LEU A 266 1.17 -1.29 -4.95
N SER A 267 1.61 -0.85 -6.11
CA SER A 267 2.68 -1.52 -6.84
C SER A 267 3.66 -0.43 -7.28
N THR A 268 4.87 -0.44 -6.74
CA THR A 268 5.78 0.71 -6.87
C THR A 268 7.06 0.37 -7.62
N GLU A 269 7.62 -0.83 -7.43
CA GLU A 269 8.82 -1.27 -8.13
C GLU A 269 8.67 -2.73 -8.56
N ALA A 270 9.30 -3.11 -9.67
CA ALA A 270 9.46 -4.51 -10.07
C ALA A 270 10.81 -4.74 -10.75
N ASN A 271 11.37 -5.93 -10.62
CA ASN A 271 12.68 -6.25 -11.22
C ASN A 271 12.63 -6.59 -12.72
N ASP A 272 11.46 -6.99 -13.21
CA ASP A 272 11.25 -7.39 -14.61
C ASP A 272 10.44 -6.34 -15.39
N PRO A 273 10.81 -6.03 -16.64
CA PRO A 273 10.12 -5.01 -17.43
C PRO A 273 8.66 -5.32 -17.75
N ALA A 274 8.30 -6.59 -17.96
CA ALA A 274 6.91 -6.96 -18.23
C ALA A 274 6.07 -6.83 -16.95
N VAL A 275 6.61 -7.25 -15.80
CA VAL A 275 5.96 -7.07 -14.49
C VAL A 275 5.81 -5.58 -14.15
N ALA A 276 6.87 -4.80 -14.33
CA ALA A 276 6.84 -3.34 -14.10
C ALA A 276 5.76 -2.66 -14.95
N ALA A 277 5.67 -3.01 -16.24
CA ALA A 277 4.62 -2.50 -17.10
C ALA A 277 3.23 -2.95 -16.63
N LEU A 278 2.99 -4.24 -16.39
CA LEU A 278 1.68 -4.76 -15.99
C LEU A 278 1.16 -4.15 -14.67
N GLU A 279 2.06 -3.84 -13.74
CA GLU A 279 1.71 -3.28 -12.43
C GLU A 279 1.69 -1.74 -12.42
N GLY A 280 2.24 -1.08 -13.44
CA GLY A 280 2.47 0.37 -13.48
C GLY A 280 3.49 0.81 -12.44
N ALA A 281 4.57 0.04 -12.32
CA ALA A 281 5.66 0.18 -11.35
C ALA A 281 6.96 0.64 -12.02
N ILE A 282 7.92 1.14 -11.23
CA ILE A 282 9.26 1.48 -11.69
C ILE A 282 10.05 0.19 -11.95
N LEU A 283 10.59 0.03 -13.16
CA LEU A 283 11.55 -1.04 -13.44
C LEU A 283 12.81 -0.80 -12.60
N THR A 284 13.12 -1.74 -11.71
CA THR A 284 14.18 -1.61 -10.69
C THR A 284 15.08 -2.85 -10.71
N PRO A 285 16.10 -2.89 -11.59
CA PRO A 285 16.97 -4.06 -11.73
C PRO A 285 17.73 -4.42 -10.47
N ALA A 286 17.99 -3.46 -9.56
CA ALA A 286 18.71 -3.72 -8.31
C ALA A 286 17.99 -4.70 -7.38
N LEU A 287 16.68 -4.93 -7.56
CA LEU A 287 15.93 -5.94 -6.81
C LEU A 287 16.33 -7.37 -7.18
N ASP A 288 17.03 -7.60 -8.31
CA ASP A 288 17.54 -8.93 -8.71
C ASP A 288 18.55 -9.52 -7.72
N ASP A 289 19.17 -8.69 -6.87
CA ASP A 289 20.11 -9.15 -5.86
C ASP A 289 19.43 -9.90 -4.69
N MET A 290 18.10 -9.77 -4.54
CA MET A 290 17.36 -10.48 -3.50
C MET A 290 17.06 -11.94 -3.89
N PRO A 291 17.18 -12.90 -2.94
CA PRO A 291 16.67 -14.24 -3.14
C PRO A 291 15.16 -14.21 -3.43
N PHE A 292 14.70 -15.05 -4.37
CA PHE A 292 13.29 -15.09 -4.78
C PHE A 292 12.60 -16.44 -4.55
N ALA A 293 13.35 -17.49 -4.18
CA ALA A 293 12.86 -18.87 -4.17
C ALA A 293 13.15 -19.62 -2.84
N LEU A 294 13.28 -18.90 -1.73
CA LEU A 294 13.46 -19.54 -0.43
C LEU A 294 12.11 -19.99 0.15
N GLU A 295 12.11 -20.84 1.16
CA GLU A 295 10.87 -21.07 1.92
C GLU A 295 10.45 -19.75 2.60
N ASP A 296 9.16 -19.49 2.69
CA ASP A 296 8.61 -18.19 3.12
C ASP A 296 9.16 -17.67 4.47
N ALA A 297 9.33 -18.58 5.45
CA ALA A 297 9.89 -18.27 6.76
C ALA A 297 11.39 -18.57 6.88
N ALA A 298 12.08 -18.87 5.78
CA ALA A 298 13.50 -19.18 5.81
C ALA A 298 14.34 -17.92 6.13
N PRO A 299 15.45 -18.07 6.87
CA PRO A 299 16.45 -17.01 6.97
C PRO A 299 16.91 -16.57 5.57
N GLY A 300 16.84 -15.28 5.28
CA GLY A 300 17.21 -14.70 3.99
C GLY A 300 16.03 -14.44 3.03
N GLU A 301 14.82 -14.91 3.35
CA GLU A 301 13.64 -14.62 2.53
C GLU A 301 13.09 -13.23 2.87
N SER A 302 13.36 -12.25 2.01
CA SER A 302 12.87 -10.88 2.16
C SER A 302 11.47 -10.69 1.59
N ALA A 303 10.98 -11.61 0.75
CA ALA A 303 9.76 -11.46 -0.01
C ALA A 303 8.65 -12.41 0.45
N GLU A 304 7.39 -11.99 0.36
CA GLU A 304 6.23 -12.89 0.48
C GLU A 304 5.66 -13.26 -0.90
N ARG A 305 4.74 -14.21 -0.99
CA ARG A 305 4.17 -14.75 -2.23
C ARG A 305 3.04 -13.87 -2.75
N ILE A 306 3.04 -13.61 -4.04
CA ILE A 306 1.88 -13.06 -4.77
C ILE A 306 1.52 -14.00 -5.91
N TYR A 307 0.30 -14.54 -5.89
CA TYR A 307 -0.22 -15.36 -6.98
C TYR A 307 -0.82 -14.48 -8.06
N VAL A 308 -0.42 -14.77 -9.29
CA VAL A 308 -0.88 -14.06 -10.48
C VAL A 308 -1.45 -15.10 -11.44
N PHE A 309 -2.77 -15.09 -11.63
CA PHE A 309 -3.38 -15.96 -12.63
C PHE A 309 -3.08 -15.43 -14.03
N ILE A 310 -2.68 -16.30 -14.96
CA ILE A 310 -2.46 -15.92 -16.35
C ILE A 310 -3.75 -16.01 -17.16
N ASN A 311 -4.44 -17.16 -17.08
CA ASN A 311 -5.54 -17.54 -17.97
C ASN A 311 -6.88 -17.73 -17.24
N GLY A 312 -7.11 -16.97 -16.16
CA GLY A 312 -8.40 -16.95 -15.46
C GLY A 312 -9.56 -16.48 -16.37
N PRO A 313 -10.82 -16.53 -15.88
CA PRO A 313 -11.95 -16.05 -16.66
C PRO A 313 -11.79 -14.59 -17.09
N THR A 314 -12.33 -14.22 -18.25
CA THR A 314 -12.22 -12.88 -18.85
C THR A 314 -13.60 -12.29 -19.15
N GLY A 315 -13.67 -10.98 -19.34
CA GLY A 315 -14.87 -10.18 -19.57
C GLY A 315 -15.21 -9.33 -18.35
N SER A 316 -15.41 -8.02 -18.53
CA SER A 316 -15.71 -7.08 -17.45
C SER A 316 -16.94 -7.49 -16.62
N GLU A 317 -17.94 -8.08 -17.27
CA GLU A 317 -19.19 -8.58 -16.66
C GLU A 317 -19.09 -10.02 -16.14
N HIS A 318 -17.96 -10.71 -16.34
CA HIS A 318 -17.81 -12.08 -15.88
C HIS A 318 -17.62 -12.07 -14.34
N PRO A 319 -18.51 -12.72 -13.56
CA PRO A 319 -18.52 -12.59 -12.09
C PRO A 319 -17.26 -13.14 -11.42
N PHE A 320 -16.52 -13.98 -12.14
CA PHE A 320 -15.28 -14.59 -11.69
C PHE A 320 -14.06 -14.17 -12.52
N ARG A 321 -14.10 -13.02 -13.20
CA ARG A 321 -12.95 -12.59 -13.99
C ARG A 321 -11.70 -12.48 -13.11
N GLN A 322 -10.55 -12.89 -13.63
CA GLN A 322 -9.28 -12.86 -12.90
C GLN A 322 -8.10 -13.06 -13.84
N GLY A 323 -6.98 -12.42 -13.50
CA GLY A 323 -5.68 -12.69 -14.08
C GLY A 323 -5.28 -11.78 -15.23
N ILE A 324 -4.08 -12.00 -15.75
CA ILE A 324 -3.44 -11.15 -16.75
C ILE A 324 -4.23 -11.10 -18.06
N ASN A 325 -4.75 -12.24 -18.54
CA ASN A 325 -5.60 -12.24 -19.73
C ASN A 325 -6.84 -11.37 -19.56
N SER A 326 -7.47 -11.39 -18.38
CA SER A 326 -8.62 -10.55 -18.05
C SER A 326 -8.22 -9.07 -17.99
N ALA A 327 -7.13 -8.74 -17.29
CA ALA A 327 -6.67 -7.36 -17.19
C ALA A 327 -6.32 -6.73 -18.55
N LEU A 328 -5.75 -7.53 -19.46
CA LEU A 328 -5.38 -7.08 -20.81
C LEU A 328 -6.56 -7.01 -21.78
N SER A 329 -7.65 -7.74 -21.52
CA SER A 329 -8.84 -7.76 -22.40
C SER A 329 -9.96 -6.83 -21.96
N ASP A 330 -10.09 -6.56 -20.66
CA ASP A 330 -11.32 -6.04 -20.06
C ASP A 330 -11.28 -4.51 -19.82
N GLY A 331 -10.38 -3.79 -20.50
CA GLY A 331 -10.46 -2.33 -20.59
C GLY A 331 -10.09 -1.56 -19.30
N GLY A 332 -9.25 -2.13 -18.43
CA GLY A 332 -8.60 -1.37 -17.34
C GLY A 332 -8.88 -1.86 -15.92
N HIS A 333 -9.60 -2.96 -15.73
CA HIS A 333 -9.69 -3.57 -14.41
C HIS A 333 -8.46 -4.46 -14.15
N GLY A 334 -7.82 -4.30 -12.98
CA GLY A 334 -6.56 -4.99 -12.65
C GLY A 334 -6.67 -6.53 -12.61
N PRO A 335 -5.53 -7.24 -12.45
CA PRO A 335 -5.46 -8.70 -12.56
C PRO A 335 -6.02 -9.47 -11.35
N LEU A 336 -6.41 -8.77 -10.27
CA LEU A 336 -6.96 -9.36 -9.04
C LEU A 336 -6.01 -10.40 -8.42
N ASN A 337 -4.75 -9.98 -8.25
CA ASN A 337 -3.70 -10.80 -7.65
C ASN A 337 -4.06 -11.25 -6.22
N VAL A 338 -3.52 -12.40 -5.81
CA VAL A 338 -3.73 -12.94 -4.46
C VAL A 338 -2.42 -12.91 -3.69
N LEU A 339 -2.37 -12.03 -2.70
CA LEU A 339 -1.23 -11.85 -1.82
C LEU A 339 -1.29 -12.87 -0.67
N GLY A 340 -0.13 -13.28 -0.20
CA GLY A 340 0.01 -14.09 1.00
C GLY A 340 -0.15 -13.26 2.29
N GLY A 341 0.76 -13.44 3.25
CA GLY A 341 0.67 -12.85 4.58
C GLY A 341 0.65 -11.32 4.58
N VAL A 342 -0.38 -10.74 5.17
CA VAL A 342 -0.50 -9.28 5.43
C VAL A 342 -0.60 -9.04 6.94
N PRO A 343 -0.37 -7.81 7.43
CA PRO A 343 -0.55 -7.50 8.84
C PRO A 343 -1.94 -7.95 9.32
N THR A 344 -2.02 -8.42 10.57
CA THR A 344 -3.23 -8.93 11.24
C THR A 344 -3.77 -10.28 10.74
N ILE A 345 -3.26 -10.82 9.63
CA ILE A 345 -3.58 -12.18 9.17
C ILE A 345 -2.41 -13.13 9.41
N ASN A 346 -1.19 -12.70 9.14
CA ASN A 346 0.02 -13.49 9.37
C ASN A 346 1.21 -12.60 9.78
N LEU A 347 2.26 -13.19 10.35
CA LEU A 347 3.42 -12.48 10.90
C LEU A 347 4.58 -12.34 9.91
N ASP A 348 4.47 -12.97 8.75
CA ASP A 348 5.48 -13.04 7.68
C ASP A 348 5.28 -11.96 6.60
N TYR A 349 4.61 -10.86 6.92
CA TYR A 349 4.40 -9.77 5.97
C TYR A 349 5.72 -9.18 5.44
N SER A 350 5.77 -9.03 4.12
CA SER A 350 6.73 -8.20 3.41
C SER A 350 6.01 -7.37 2.35
N PRO A 351 6.41 -6.09 2.13
CA PRO A 351 5.98 -5.38 0.95
C PRO A 351 6.71 -5.86 -0.31
N ILE A 352 7.81 -6.62 -0.22
CA ILE A 352 8.39 -7.25 -1.41
C ILE A 352 7.66 -8.56 -1.64
N TRP A 353 7.18 -8.77 -2.86
CA TRP A 353 6.44 -9.97 -3.23
C TRP A 353 7.10 -10.68 -4.40
N ARG A 354 7.35 -11.96 -4.24
CA ARG A 354 7.80 -12.85 -5.29
C ARG A 354 6.61 -13.45 -6.02
N LEU A 355 6.65 -13.41 -7.35
CA LEU A 355 5.53 -13.80 -8.18
C LEU A 355 5.45 -15.32 -8.31
N PHE A 356 4.25 -15.85 -8.05
CA PHE A 356 3.80 -17.21 -8.31
C PHE A 356 2.80 -17.16 -9.46
N PRO A 357 3.26 -17.04 -10.71
CA PRO A 357 2.38 -17.04 -11.86
C PRO A 357 1.82 -18.44 -12.08
N VAL A 358 0.49 -18.51 -12.16
CA VAL A 358 -0.24 -19.77 -12.25
C VAL A 358 -1.26 -19.74 -13.37
N LEU A 359 -1.58 -20.92 -13.91
CA LEU A 359 -2.57 -21.11 -14.95
C LEU A 359 -3.53 -22.23 -14.57
N TRP A 360 -4.79 -22.08 -14.94
CA TRP A 360 -5.77 -23.16 -14.98
C TRP A 360 -5.37 -24.16 -16.06
N THR A 361 -5.32 -25.44 -15.72
CA THR A 361 -4.96 -26.49 -16.68
C THR A 361 -6.04 -26.66 -17.75
N GLU A 362 -5.66 -27.19 -18.92
CA GLU A 362 -6.61 -27.46 -20.01
C GLU A 362 -7.76 -28.36 -19.53
N GLU A 363 -7.46 -29.43 -18.79
CA GLU A 363 -8.45 -30.33 -18.20
C GLU A 363 -9.43 -29.59 -17.27
N ALA A 364 -8.94 -28.67 -16.43
CA ALA A 364 -9.79 -27.88 -15.55
C ALA A 364 -10.70 -26.91 -16.33
N ILE A 365 -10.20 -26.35 -17.43
CA ILE A 365 -10.97 -25.48 -18.33
C ILE A 365 -12.07 -26.28 -19.03
N GLU A 366 -11.73 -27.43 -19.63
CA GLU A 366 -12.68 -28.32 -20.31
C GLU A 366 -13.80 -28.82 -19.38
N ARG A 367 -13.46 -29.05 -18.11
CA ARG A 367 -14.43 -29.44 -17.07
C ARG A 367 -15.22 -28.29 -16.45
N GLY A 368 -14.94 -27.04 -16.84
CA GLY A 368 -15.62 -25.86 -16.35
C GLY A 368 -15.31 -25.50 -14.88
N TRP A 369 -14.14 -25.89 -14.38
CA TRP A 369 -13.72 -25.59 -13.00
C TRP A 369 -13.12 -24.20 -12.83
N ARG A 370 -12.75 -23.55 -13.93
CA ARG A 370 -12.09 -22.25 -13.95
C ARG A 370 -12.97 -21.16 -13.33
N THR A 371 -12.52 -20.60 -12.21
CA THR A 371 -13.21 -19.55 -11.43
C THR A 371 -12.21 -18.55 -10.84
N LYS A 372 -12.69 -17.59 -10.04
CA LYS A 372 -11.87 -16.65 -9.27
C LYS A 372 -11.44 -17.33 -7.98
N LEU A 373 -10.13 -17.39 -7.72
CA LEU A 373 -9.59 -17.85 -6.43
C LEU A 373 -8.96 -16.66 -5.71
N THR A 374 -9.32 -16.46 -4.45
CA THR A 374 -8.93 -15.27 -3.65
C THR A 374 -8.14 -15.64 -2.39
N ASN A 375 -7.75 -16.91 -2.25
CA ASN A 375 -7.09 -17.45 -1.08
C ASN A 375 -5.87 -18.27 -1.49
N ALA A 376 -4.69 -17.88 -1.00
CA ALA A 376 -3.42 -18.53 -1.26
C ALA A 376 -3.44 -20.04 -0.98
N ILE A 377 -4.11 -20.48 0.09
CA ILE A 377 -4.19 -21.91 0.44
C ILE A 377 -5.06 -22.70 -0.54
N ASP A 378 -6.13 -22.08 -1.03
CA ASP A 378 -6.99 -22.73 -2.03
C ASP A 378 -6.28 -22.86 -3.38
N ILE A 379 -5.43 -21.89 -3.73
CA ILE A 379 -4.56 -21.95 -4.92
C ILE A 379 -3.55 -23.09 -4.80
N GLU A 380 -2.87 -23.21 -3.66
CA GLU A 380 -1.92 -24.30 -3.41
C GLU A 380 -2.61 -25.68 -3.41
N ASN A 381 -3.81 -25.78 -2.84
CA ASN A 381 -4.61 -27.00 -2.87
C ASN A 381 -5.08 -27.34 -4.31
N ALA A 382 -5.44 -26.34 -5.11
CA ALA A 382 -5.72 -26.52 -6.53
C ALA A 382 -4.47 -26.99 -7.30
N GLY A 383 -3.31 -26.45 -6.96
CA GLY A 383 -1.99 -26.89 -7.41
C GLY A 383 -1.72 -28.37 -7.14
N ALA A 384 -1.87 -28.78 -5.88
CA ALA A 384 -1.69 -30.16 -5.45
C ALA A 384 -2.66 -31.15 -6.13
N LYS A 385 -3.81 -30.66 -6.60
CA LYS A 385 -4.82 -31.45 -7.35
C LYS A 385 -4.61 -31.43 -8.87
N GLY A 386 -3.64 -30.69 -9.39
CA GLY A 386 -3.43 -30.53 -10.84
C GLY A 386 -4.50 -29.71 -11.56
N ILE A 387 -5.28 -28.90 -10.81
CA ILE A 387 -6.31 -28.01 -11.36
C ILE A 387 -5.68 -26.70 -11.83
N VAL A 388 -4.64 -26.27 -11.11
CA VAL A 388 -3.83 -25.09 -11.39
C VAL A 388 -2.36 -25.55 -11.44
N GLU A 389 -1.54 -24.94 -12.29
CA GLU A 389 -0.11 -25.21 -12.34
C GLU A 389 0.70 -23.92 -12.50
N SER A 390 1.99 -23.96 -12.17
CA SER A 390 2.91 -22.85 -12.47
C SER A 390 3.11 -22.72 -13.97
N ILE A 391 3.33 -21.49 -14.48
CA ILE A 391 3.76 -21.29 -15.87
C ILE A 391 5.09 -21.98 -16.20
N ALA A 392 5.89 -22.28 -15.18
CA ALA A 392 7.13 -23.03 -15.31
C ALA A 392 6.90 -24.56 -15.27
N GLY A 393 5.65 -25.01 -15.24
CA GLY A 393 5.23 -26.40 -15.07
C GLY A 393 5.25 -26.87 -13.61
N GLY A 394 4.35 -27.79 -13.29
CA GLY A 394 4.24 -28.40 -11.96
C GLY A 394 3.50 -27.53 -10.95
N ALA A 395 3.69 -27.83 -9.66
CA ALA A 395 3.03 -27.10 -8.56
C ALA A 395 3.35 -25.59 -8.59
N PRO A 396 2.47 -24.73 -8.04
CA PRO A 396 2.74 -23.31 -7.89
C PRO A 396 4.11 -23.05 -7.26
N ARG A 397 4.87 -22.13 -7.86
CA ARG A 397 6.22 -21.76 -7.41
C ARG A 397 6.61 -20.38 -7.90
N ALA A 398 7.55 -19.75 -7.18
CA ALA A 398 8.17 -18.50 -7.59
C ALA A 398 9.00 -18.67 -8.87
N VAL A 399 9.06 -17.63 -9.70
CA VAL A 399 9.75 -17.69 -11.02
C VAL A 399 10.87 -16.65 -11.21
N GLY A 400 11.31 -15.97 -10.15
CA GLY A 400 12.41 -14.99 -10.27
C GLY A 400 11.98 -13.53 -10.36
N PHE A 401 10.67 -13.25 -10.37
CA PHE A 401 10.17 -11.89 -10.40
C PHE A 401 9.77 -11.41 -9.01
N LEU A 402 10.15 -10.17 -8.70
CA LEU A 402 9.83 -9.46 -7.48
C LEU A 402 9.06 -8.17 -7.82
N VAL A 403 8.09 -7.84 -6.98
CA VAL A 403 7.34 -6.59 -7.02
C VAL A 403 7.23 -6.01 -5.61
N ASN A 404 7.48 -4.71 -5.45
CA ASN A 404 7.22 -3.99 -4.22
C ASN A 404 5.75 -3.56 -4.18
N CYS A 405 4.98 -4.19 -3.31
CA CYS A 405 3.56 -3.97 -3.14
C CYS A 405 3.13 -3.77 -1.67
N PRO A 406 3.41 -2.61 -1.05
CA PRO A 406 2.93 -2.29 0.29
C PRO A 406 1.41 -2.41 0.41
N VAL A 407 0.93 -3.06 1.46
CA VAL A 407 -0.51 -3.16 1.72
C VAL A 407 -1.02 -1.93 2.45
N VAL A 408 -2.18 -1.43 2.03
CA VAL A 408 -2.71 -0.16 2.50
C VAL A 408 -3.91 -0.39 3.41
N TYR A 409 -4.87 -1.16 2.91
CA TYR A 409 -6.18 -1.27 3.53
C TYR A 409 -6.76 -2.67 3.30
N ARG A 410 -7.22 -3.31 4.36
CA ARG A 410 -8.10 -4.46 4.25
C ARG A 410 -9.53 -3.97 4.14
N ILE A 411 -10.21 -4.35 3.06
CA ILE A 411 -11.55 -3.87 2.75
C ILE A 411 -12.55 -4.60 3.64
N ASN A 412 -12.67 -5.92 3.44
CA ASN A 412 -13.81 -6.77 3.85
C ASN A 412 -15.17 -6.12 3.68
#